data_AF-A0A6J7ZQK0-F1
#
_entry.id   AF-A0A6J7ZQK0-F1
#
_cell.length_a   1.000
_cell.length_b   1.000
_cell.length_c   1.000
_cell.angle_alpha   90.00
_cell.angle_beta   90.00
_cell.angle_gamma   90.00
#
_symmetry.space_group_name_H-M   'P 1'
#
loop_
_entity.id
_entity.type
_entity.pdbx_description
1 polymer ?
#
loop_
_entity_poly.entity_id
_entity_poly.type
_entity_poly.pdbx_seq_one_letter_code
_entity_poly.pdbx_strand_id
1 'polypeptide(L)'
;MDDERKELGMLESETSESVNFELSKNDITIKPLEMQIYEDLQQKSHYSALQDQLKFIVKPELRRDHESYIFEKAIATGLNGLAPKNWQEVPDLTVANLYHYFQ
;
A
#
# COMPACT_ATOMS: atom_id res chain seq x y z
N MET A 1 14.87 15.11 38.46
CA MET A 1 14.68 13.90 37.62
C MET A 1 13.31 13.25 37.85
N ASP A 2 12.37 13.92 38.53
CA ASP A 2 11.03 13.35 38.81
C ASP A 2 9.90 13.99 37.99
N ASP A 3 10.15 15.13 37.33
CA ASP A 3 9.11 15.85 36.57
C ASP A 3 8.89 15.26 35.17
N GLU A 4 9.95 14.81 34.49
CA GLU A 4 9.84 14.19 33.15
C GLU A 4 9.06 12.85 33.18
N ARG A 5 9.11 12.12 34.30
CA ARG A 5 8.36 10.87 34.48
C ARG A 5 6.87 11.11 34.74
N LYS A 6 6.51 12.29 35.24
CA LYS A 6 5.11 12.67 35.46
C LYS A 6 4.43 13.09 34.17
N GLU A 7 5.15 13.73 33.25
CA GLU A 7 4.60 14.11 31.94
C GLU A 7 4.32 12.89 31.07
N LEU A 8 5.17 11.85 31.13
CA LEU A 8 4.94 10.59 30.41
C LEU A 8 3.73 9.80 30.93
N GLY A 9 3.39 9.93 32.21
CA GLY A 9 2.25 9.24 32.82
C GLY A 9 0.88 9.81 32.44
N MET A 10 0.80 11.02 31.89
CA MET A 10 -0.47 11.60 31.42
C MET A 10 -0.79 11.26 29.95
N LEU A 11 0.21 10.85 29.16
CA LEU A 11 0.03 10.45 27.75
C LEU A 11 -0.33 8.98 27.57
N GLU A 12 -0.07 8.12 28.57
CA GLU A 12 -0.42 6.69 28.51
C GLU A 12 -1.86 6.38 28.96
N SER A 13 -2.58 7.36 29.53
CA SER A 13 -3.94 7.14 30.06
C SER A 13 -5.07 7.47 29.08
N GLU A 14 -4.76 7.98 27.89
CA GLU A 14 -5.76 8.34 26.87
C GLU A 14 -5.35 7.75 25.53
N THR A 15 -5.59 6.45 25.35
CA THR A 15 -6.04 5.76 24.11
C THR A 15 -5.85 4.24 24.22
N SER A 16 -6.28 3.68 25.34
CA SER A 16 -6.67 2.27 25.38
C SER A 16 -8.04 2.14 26.05
N GLU A 17 -8.99 2.94 25.57
CA GLU A 17 -10.36 2.45 25.50
C GLU A 17 -10.36 1.38 24.41
N SER A 18 -10.20 0.12 24.82
CA SER A 18 -10.67 -1.00 24.03
C SER A 18 -12.17 -0.79 23.84
N VAL A 19 -12.53 -0.09 22.77
CA VAL A 19 -13.92 0.00 22.32
C VAL A 19 -14.33 -1.42 22.03
N ASN A 20 -15.06 -2.03 22.97
CA ASN A 20 -15.75 -3.28 22.75
C ASN A 20 -16.84 -2.97 21.74
N PHE A 21 -16.48 -3.04 20.46
CA PHE A 21 -17.43 -2.96 19.38
C PHE A 21 -18.19 -4.29 19.40
N GLU A 22 -19.23 -4.36 20.24
CA GLU A 22 -20.25 -5.38 20.10
C GLU A 22 -20.90 -5.16 18.74
N LEU A 23 -20.32 -5.77 17.71
CA LEU A 23 -20.95 -5.89 16.40
C LEU A 23 -22.22 -6.69 16.61
N SER A 24 -23.33 -5.96 16.72
CA SER A 24 -24.67 -6.47 16.50
C SER A 24 -24.61 -7.31 15.22
N LYS A 25 -25.00 -8.59 15.33
CA LYS A 25 -24.85 -9.62 14.29
C LYS A 25 -25.58 -9.33 12.96
N ASN A 26 -26.12 -8.13 12.78
CA ASN A 26 -26.94 -7.72 11.64
C ASN A 26 -26.49 -6.43 10.96
N ASP A 27 -25.34 -5.82 11.32
CA ASP A 27 -24.77 -4.77 10.48
C ASP A 27 -24.04 -5.42 9.30
N ILE A 28 -24.72 -5.51 8.16
CA ILE A 28 -24.06 -5.75 6.87
C ILE A 28 -23.26 -4.48 6.57
N THR A 29 -22.08 -4.37 7.17
CA THR A 29 -21.10 -3.35 6.82
C THR A 29 -20.63 -3.66 5.41
N ILE A 30 -21.30 -3.06 4.41
CA ILE A 30 -20.84 -3.11 3.02
C ILE A 30 -19.48 -2.43 3.02
N LYS A 31 -18.44 -3.25 2.92
CA LYS A 31 -17.06 -2.78 2.91
C LYS A 31 -16.87 -1.89 1.69
N PRO A 32 -16.44 -0.62 1.83
CA PRO A 32 -16.09 0.24 0.70
C PRO A 32 -15.27 -0.49 -0.36
N LEU A 33 -15.57 -0.23 -1.63
CA LEU A 33 -14.91 -0.89 -2.77
C LEU A 33 -13.39 -0.71 -2.70
N GLU A 34 -12.94 0.47 -2.28
CA GLU A 34 -11.55 0.82 -2.08
C GLU A 34 -10.87 -0.07 -1.04
N MET A 35 -11.59 -0.46 0.01
CA MET A 35 -11.08 -1.33 1.07
C MET A 35 -11.07 -2.80 0.64
N GLN A 36 -12.04 -3.22 -0.17
CA GLN A 36 -12.02 -4.55 -0.80
C GLN A 36 -10.84 -4.66 -1.78
N ILE A 37 -10.61 -3.63 -2.59
CA ILE A 37 -9.47 -3.53 -3.50
C ILE A 37 -8.17 -3.52 -2.68
N TYR A 38 -8.09 -2.71 -1.62
CA TYR A 38 -6.90 -2.64 -0.78
C TYR A 38 -6.54 -3.98 -0.14
N GLU A 39 -7.51 -4.72 0.41
CA GLU A 39 -7.22 -6.01 1.05
C GLU A 39 -6.83 -7.10 0.05
N ASP A 40 -7.44 -7.10 -1.13
CA ASP A 40 -7.04 -7.96 -2.24
C ASP A 40 -5.62 -7.61 -2.71
N LEU A 41 -5.31 -6.33 -2.83
CA LEU A 41 -3.96 -5.83 -3.15
C LEU A 41 -2.96 -6.11 -2.03
N GLN A 42 -3.37 -6.10 -0.76
CA GLN A 42 -2.50 -6.32 0.39
C GLN A 42 -1.98 -7.76 0.42
N GLN A 43 -2.84 -8.74 0.13
CA GLN A 43 -2.39 -10.13 -0.06
C GLN A 43 -1.51 -10.31 -1.29
N LYS A 44 -1.60 -9.38 -2.25
CA LYS A 44 -0.81 -9.32 -3.50
C LYS A 44 0.37 -8.35 -3.45
N SER A 45 0.69 -7.75 -2.29
CA SER A 45 1.95 -7.02 -2.10
C SER A 45 3.07 -8.06 -2.05
N HIS A 46 3.46 -8.55 -3.23
CA HIS A 46 4.29 -9.73 -3.40
C HIS A 46 5.65 -9.53 -2.73
N TYR A 47 6.15 -10.55 -2.05
CA TYR A 47 7.56 -10.64 -1.65
C TYR A 47 8.51 -10.34 -2.84
N SER A 48 8.10 -10.76 -4.04
CA SER A 48 8.79 -10.44 -5.29
C SER A 48 8.87 -8.94 -5.59
N ALA A 49 7.87 -8.14 -5.20
CA ALA A 49 7.90 -6.68 -5.36
C ALA A 49 8.95 -6.03 -4.46
N LEU A 50 9.10 -6.53 -3.22
CA LEU A 50 10.19 -6.10 -2.33
C LEU A 50 11.56 -6.48 -2.88
N GLN A 51 11.68 -7.69 -3.44
CA GLN A 51 12.92 -8.08 -4.12
C GLN A 51 13.22 -7.20 -5.33
N ASP A 52 12.21 -6.88 -6.14
CA ASP A 52 12.38 -6.07 -7.34
C ASP A 52 12.71 -4.62 -7.01
N GLN A 53 12.13 -4.05 -5.94
CA GLN A 53 12.54 -2.75 -5.41
C GLN A 53 14.05 -2.72 -5.11
N LEU A 54 14.59 -3.77 -4.48
CA LEU A 54 16.03 -3.86 -4.22
C LEU A 54 16.83 -4.06 -5.51
N LYS A 55 16.29 -4.80 -6.48
CA LYS A 55 16.95 -4.99 -7.79
C LYS A 55 17.01 -3.70 -8.59
N PHE A 56 16.04 -2.79 -8.48
CA PHE A 56 16.07 -1.49 -9.17
C PHE A 56 17.29 -0.65 -8.78
N ILE A 57 17.72 -0.72 -7.51
CA ILE A 57 18.93 -0.03 -7.02
C ILE A 57 20.18 -0.50 -7.78
N VAL A 58 20.25 -1.80 -8.09
CA VAL A 58 21.40 -2.43 -8.77
C VAL A 58 21.26 -2.37 -10.29
N LYS A 59 20.02 -2.39 -10.79
CA LYS A 59 19.67 -2.46 -12.21
C LYS A 59 18.52 -1.48 -12.52
N PRO A 60 18.82 -0.19 -12.71
CA PRO A 60 17.79 0.83 -12.99
C PRO A 60 16.99 0.57 -14.27
N GLU A 61 17.57 -0.11 -15.25
CA GLU A 61 16.87 -0.47 -16.50
C GLU A 61 15.67 -1.39 -16.25
N LEU A 62 15.77 -2.29 -15.26
CA LEU A 62 14.66 -3.18 -14.90
C LEU A 62 13.42 -2.39 -14.44
N ARG A 63 13.64 -1.23 -13.80
CA ARG A 63 12.54 -0.34 -13.39
C ARG A 63 11.80 0.19 -14.62
N ARG A 64 12.53 0.61 -15.66
CA ARG A 64 11.96 1.12 -16.91
C ARG A 64 11.19 0.04 -17.68
N ASP A 65 11.68 -1.19 -17.65
CA ASP A 65 10.98 -2.33 -18.24
C ASP A 65 9.63 -2.56 -17.55
N HIS A 66 9.63 -2.53 -16.20
CA HIS A 66 8.39 -2.64 -15.40
C HIS A 66 7.42 -1.49 -15.70
N GLU A 67 7.89 -0.24 -15.73
CA GLU A 67 7.07 0.92 -16.10
C GLU A 67 6.40 0.77 -17.47
N SER A 68 7.17 0.30 -18.46
CA SER A 68 6.68 0.10 -19.83
C SER A 68 5.60 -0.99 -19.86
N TYR A 69 5.84 -2.11 -19.18
CA TYR A 69 4.86 -3.19 -19.04
C TYR A 69 3.56 -2.71 -18.38
N ILE A 70 3.68 -1.98 -17.27
CA ILE A 70 2.52 -1.45 -16.55
C ILE A 70 1.73 -0.49 -17.44
N PHE A 71 2.42 0.39 -18.17
CA PHE A 71 1.79 1.32 -19.09
C PHE A 71 0.96 0.60 -20.17
N GLU A 72 1.54 -0.40 -20.82
CA GLU A 72 0.84 -1.20 -21.84
C GLU A 72 -0.37 -1.93 -21.25
N LYS A 73 -0.23 -2.54 -20.07
CA LYS A 73 -1.31 -3.26 -19.40
C LYS A 73 -2.41 -2.35 -18.90
N ALA A 74 -2.08 -1.17 -18.39
CA ALA A 74 -3.05 -0.16 -17.96
C ALA A 74 -3.92 0.29 -19.14
N ILE A 75 -3.32 0.53 -20.31
CA ILE A 75 -4.07 0.85 -21.54
C ILE A 75 -4.95 -0.32 -21.96
N ALA A 76 -4.41 -1.53 -22.01
CA ALA A 76 -5.14 -2.72 -22.46
C ALA A 76 -6.35 -3.07 -21.56
N THR A 77 -6.26 -2.77 -20.27
CA THR A 77 -7.32 -3.02 -19.27
C THR A 77 -8.29 -1.85 -19.10
N GLY A 78 -8.07 -0.72 -19.79
CA GLY A 78 -8.87 0.49 -19.66
C GLY A 78 -8.60 1.30 -18.39
N LEU A 79 -7.61 0.90 -17.59
CA LEU A 79 -7.15 1.60 -16.38
C LEU A 79 -6.20 2.76 -16.73
N ASN A 80 -6.61 3.63 -17.66
CA ASN A 80 -5.78 4.72 -18.18
C ASN A 80 -5.32 5.71 -17.10
N GLY A 81 -5.99 5.75 -15.93
CA GLY A 81 -5.57 6.55 -14.78
C GLY A 81 -4.31 6.03 -14.08
N LEU A 82 -3.95 4.76 -14.30
CA LEU A 82 -2.71 4.16 -13.79
C LEU A 82 -1.52 4.37 -14.71
N ALA A 83 -1.69 5.00 -15.86
CA ALA A 83 -0.59 5.44 -16.72
C ALA A 83 -0.07 6.80 -16.20
N PRO A 84 0.93 6.83 -15.30
CA PRO A 84 1.34 8.04 -14.62
C PRO A 84 2.11 8.90 -15.60
N LYS A 85 1.71 10.17 -15.72
CA LYS A 85 2.62 11.19 -16.20
C LYS A 85 3.62 11.40 -15.06
N ASN A 86 4.91 11.23 -15.33
CA ASN A 86 6.02 11.34 -14.37
C ASN A 86 6.31 10.07 -13.55
N TRP A 87 6.53 8.93 -14.20
CA TRP A 87 7.04 7.71 -13.54
C TRP A 87 8.29 7.91 -12.68
N GLN A 88 9.09 8.96 -12.92
CA GLN A 88 10.26 9.30 -12.10
C GLN A 88 9.91 9.67 -10.65
N GLU A 89 8.72 10.21 -10.41
CA GLU A 89 8.26 10.60 -9.07
C GLU A 89 7.60 9.43 -8.33
N VAL A 90 7.28 8.34 -9.04
CA VAL A 90 6.63 7.17 -8.46
C VAL A 90 7.66 6.35 -7.66
N PRO A 91 7.37 6.00 -6.39
CA PRO A 91 8.27 5.18 -5.59
C PRO A 91 8.54 3.82 -6.23
N ASP A 92 9.77 3.31 -6.10
CA ASP A 92 10.19 2.01 -6.62
C ASP A 92 9.31 0.86 -6.15
N LEU A 93 8.89 0.88 -4.88
CA LEU A 93 7.98 -0.12 -4.33
C LEU A 93 6.60 -0.08 -5.04
N THR A 94 6.12 1.11 -5.39
CA THR A 94 4.85 1.26 -6.12
C THR A 94 4.97 0.71 -7.54
N VAL A 95 6.06 1.01 -8.24
CA VAL A 95 6.33 0.43 -9.58
C VAL A 95 6.38 -1.09 -9.50
N ALA A 96 7.12 -1.64 -8.53
CA ALA A 96 7.23 -3.09 -8.36
C ALA A 96 5.87 -3.74 -8.04
N ASN A 97 5.09 -3.17 -7.12
CA ASN A 97 3.77 -3.70 -6.79
C ASN A 97 2.80 -3.65 -7.98
N LEU A 98 2.79 -2.54 -8.74
CA LEU A 98 1.95 -2.42 -9.92
C LEU A 98 2.34 -3.44 -11.00
N TYR A 99 3.64 -3.68 -11.19
CA TYR A 99 4.09 -4.72 -12.12
C TYR A 99 3.52 -6.09 -11.76
N HIS A 100 3.66 -6.51 -10.50
CA HIS A 100 3.15 -7.80 -10.03
C HIS A 100 1.61 -7.88 -10.04
N TYR A 101 0.91 -6.76 -9.82
CA TYR A 101 -0.55 -6.71 -9.96
C TYR A 101 -1.02 -7.01 -11.40
N PHE A 102 -0.27 -6.56 -12.40
CA PHE A 102 -0.60 -6.76 -13.82
C PHE A 102 -0.09 -8.08 -14.40
N GLN A 103 0.67 -8.88 -13.64
CA GLN A 103 1.08 -10.24 -14.03
C GLN A 103 -0.07 -11.24 -13.82
#